data_AF-A0A6V7I3Q5-F1
#
_entry.id   AF-A0A6V7I3Q5-F1
#
_cell.length_a   1.000
_cell.length_b   1.000
_cell.length_c   1.000
_cell.angle_alpha   90.00
_cell.angle_beta   90.00
_cell.angle_gamma   90.00
#
_symmetry.space_group_name_H-M   'P 1'
#
loop_
_entity.id
_entity.type
_entity.pdbx_description
1 polymer ?
#
loop_
_entity_poly.entity_id
_entity_poly.type
_entity_poly.pdbx_seq_one_letter_code
_entity_poly.pdbx_strand_id
1 'polypeptide(L)' 'QGAKIIATIFDSECKNIIACTNERMINVFDGLTSTLIYNTSLENTPTALSWAGAVLLVGDDSGNLNLWDSQG' A
#
# COMPACT_ATOMS: atom_id res chain seq x y z
N GLN A 1 16.78 -12.96 1.77
CA GLN A 1 15.62 -12.79 0.86
C GLN A 1 15.09 -11.40 1.09
N GLY A 2 14.75 -10.64 0.03
CA GLY A 2 14.24 -9.27 0.15
C GLY A 2 12.73 -9.21 0.01
N ALA A 3 12.14 -8.10 0.42
CA ALA A 3 10.71 -7.83 0.29
C ALA A 3 10.23 -8.00 -1.15
N LYS A 4 9.17 -8.80 -1.35
CA LYS A 4 8.48 -8.97 -2.62
C LYS A 4 7.25 -8.08 -2.66
N ILE A 5 7.12 -7.28 -3.71
CA ILE A 5 5.91 -6.51 -4.00
C ILE A 5 4.77 -7.47 -4.35
N ILE A 6 3.63 -7.31 -3.68
CA ILE A 6 2.42 -8.11 -3.88
C ILE A 6 1.45 -7.37 -4.81
N ALA A 7 1.14 -6.11 -4.50
CA ALA A 7 0.27 -5.28 -5.31
C ALA A 7 0.77 -3.84 -5.34
N THR A 8 0.42 -3.12 -6.40
CA THR A 8 0.71 -1.69 -6.57
C THR A 8 -0.52 -0.95 -7.08
N ILE A 9 -0.67 0.30 -6.67
CA ILE A 9 -1.70 1.21 -7.18
C ILE A 9 -1.17 2.64 -7.13
N PHE A 10 -1.68 3.52 -7.99
CA PHE A 10 -1.44 4.96 -7.84
C PHE A 10 -2.30 5.53 -6.71
N ASP A 11 -1.86 6.61 -6.09
CA ASP A 11 -2.76 7.43 -5.29
C ASP A 11 -3.85 8.10 -6.15
N SER A 12 -4.86 8.70 -5.50
CA SER A 12 -5.99 9.32 -6.20
C SER A 12 -5.59 10.49 -7.11
N GLU A 13 -4.43 11.10 -6.88
CA GLU A 13 -3.88 12.20 -7.69
C GLU A 13 -2.89 11.75 -8.77
N CYS A 14 -2.61 10.44 -8.86
CA CYS A 14 -1.58 9.85 -9.73
C CYS A 14 -0.17 10.45 -9.54
N LYS A 15 0.15 10.92 -8.34
CA LYS A 15 1.47 11.48 -7.99
C LYS A 15 2.36 10.44 -7.32
N ASN A 16 1.77 9.54 -6.54
CA ASN A 16 2.51 8.56 -5.77
C ASN A 16 2.13 7.13 -6.16
N ILE A 17 3.06 6.21 -6.00
CA ILE A 17 2.85 4.77 -6.16
C ILE A 17 2.80 4.16 -4.77
N ILE A 18 1.68 3.52 -4.46
CA ILE A 18 1.49 2.75 -3.23
C ILE A 18 1.75 1.29 -3.56
N ALA A 19 2.67 0.66 -2.83
CA ALA A 19 3.03 -0.73 -3.00
C ALA A 19 2.93 -1.46 -1.66
N CYS A 20 2.31 -2.64 -1.66
CA CYS A 20 2.31 -3.50 -0.50
C CYS A 20 3.22 -4.72 -0.71
N THR A 21 3.83 -5.23 0.37
CA THR A 21 4.81 -6.32 0.28
C THR A 21 4.44 -7.50 1.17
N ASN A 22 5.08 -8.65 0.90
CA ASN A 22 4.97 -9.85 1.74
C ASN A 22 5.60 -9.71 3.13
N GLU A 23 6.25 -8.59 3.43
CA GLU A 23 6.81 -8.27 4.75
C GLU A 23 5.85 -7.45 5.61
N ARG A 24 4.55 -7.46 5.27
CA ARG A 24 3.49 -6.70 5.96
C ARG A 24 3.76 -5.19 5.91
N MET A 25 4.25 -4.69 4.78
CA MET A 25 4.53 -3.26 4.62
C MET A 25 3.61 -2.65 3.57
N ILE A 26 3.23 -1.39 3.80
CA ILE A 26 2.80 -0.46 2.76
C ILE A 26 3.93 0.56 2.59
N ASN A 27 4.33 0.75 1.34
CA ASN A 27 5.34 1.72 0.91
C ASN A 27 4.66 2.71 -0.04
N VAL A 28 4.96 3.99 0.13
CA VAL A 28 4.54 5.05 -0.79
C VAL A 28 5.79 5.64 -1.41
N PHE A 29 5.85 5.57 -2.74
CA PHE A 29 6.93 6.13 -3.53
C PHE A 29 6.43 7.38 -4.25
N ASP A 30 7.25 8.42 -4.27
CA ASP A 30 7.03 9.53 -5.20
C ASP A 30 7.16 8.99 -6.63
N GLY A 31 6.09 9.15 -7.43
CA GLY A 31 5.98 8.53 -8.75
C GLY A 31 6.92 9.13 -9.79
N LEU A 32 7.39 10.37 -9.58
CA LEU A 32 8.30 11.03 -10.51
C LEU A 32 9.76 10.65 -10.25
N THR A 33 10.17 10.62 -9.00
CA THR A 33 11.57 10.41 -8.58
C THR A 33 11.87 8.96 -8.20
N SER A 34 10.85 8.11 -8.08
CA SER A 34 10.99 6.72 -7.60
C SER A 34 11.60 6.63 -6.20
N THR A 35 11.45 7.67 -5.38
CA THR A 35 11.97 7.72 -4.01
C THR A 35 10.92 7.24 -3.02
N LEU A 36 11.32 6.46 -2.02
CA LEU A 36 10.43 6.05 -0.92
C LEU A 36 10.19 7.27 -0.02
N ILE A 37 8.94 7.73 0.06
CA ILE A 37 8.57 8.92 0.84
C ILE A 37 7.79 8.58 2.11
N TYR A 38 7.19 7.39 2.19
CA TYR A 38 6.53 6.89 3.38
C TYR A 38 6.55 5.36 3.42
N ASN A 39 6.59 4.78 4.61
CA ASN A 39 6.29 3.38 4.82
C ASN A 39 5.63 3.15 6.19
N THR A 40 4.87 2.06 6.29
CA THR A 40 4.31 1.60 7.56
C THR A 40 4.10 0.08 7.55
N SER A 41 4.07 -0.52 8.74
CA SER A 41 3.79 -1.93 8.94
C SER A 41 2.30 -2.18 9.19
N LEU A 42 1.80 -3.28 8.64
CA LEU A 42 0.47 -3.83 8.89
C LEU A 42 0.56 -5.01 9.87
N GLU A 43 -0.58 -5.37 10.45
CA GLU A 43 -0.69 -6.54 11.32
C GLU A 43 -0.50 -7.86 10.52
N ASN A 44 -1.18 -7.95 9.38
CA ASN A 44 -1.26 -9.12 8.50
C ASN A 44 -0.65 -8.85 7.12
N THR A 45 -0.42 -9.92 6.35
CA THR A 45 0.20 -9.78 5.03
C THR A 45 -0.83 -9.23 4.03
N PRO A 46 -0.60 -8.07 3.41
CA PRO A 46 -1.52 -7.51 2.44
C PRO A 46 -1.50 -8.34 1.15
N THR A 47 -2.67 -8.59 0.56
CA THR A 47 -2.85 -9.41 -0.65
C THR A 47 -3.41 -8.61 -1.84
N ALA A 48 -4.11 -7.50 -1.58
CA ALA A 48 -4.71 -6.66 -2.62
C ALA A 48 -4.85 -5.20 -2.16
N LEU A 49 -4.88 -4.28 -3.12
CA LEU A 49 -5.11 -2.84 -2.94
C LEU A 49 -6.25 -2.38 -3.85
N SER A 50 -7.17 -1.56 -3.36
CA SER A 50 -8.25 -0.98 -4.18
C SER A 50 -8.79 0.32 -3.57
N TRP A 51 -9.10 1.31 -4.41
CA TRP A 51 -9.70 2.57 -3.95
C TRP A 51 -11.22 2.44 -3.80
N ALA A 52 -11.74 2.92 -2.66
CA ALA A 52 -13.17 3.12 -2.42
C ALA A 52 -13.43 4.58 -2.10
N GLY A 53 -13.57 5.40 -3.14
CA GLY A 53 -13.65 6.86 -2.98
C GLY A 53 -12.29 7.41 -2.51
N ALA A 54 -12.27 8.07 -1.34
CA ALA A 54 -11.07 8.70 -0.79
C ALA A 54 -10.22 7.79 0.10
N VAL A 55 -10.68 6.55 0.39
CA VAL A 55 -9.96 5.60 1.25
C VAL A 55 -9.39 4.45 0.44
N LEU A 56 -8.21 3.97 0.84
CA LEU A 56 -7.61 2.77 0.28
C LEU A 56 -8.05 1.56 1.07
N LEU A 57 -8.60 0.56 0.38
CA LEU A 57 -8.87 -0.76 0.93
C LEU A 57 -7.65 -1.65 0.77
N VAL A 58 -7.28 -2.32 1.85
CA VAL A 58 -6.16 -3.27 1.90
C VAL A 58 -6.71 -4.62 2.36
N GLY A 59 -6.80 -5.57 1.43
CA GLY A 59 -7.14 -6.96 1.76
C GLY A 59 -5.92 -7.67 2.34
N ASP A 60 -6.12 -8.56 3.31
CA ASP A 60 -5.05 -9.36 3.93
C ASP A 60 -5.19 -10.87 3.72
N ASP A 61 -4.19 -11.63 4.15
CA ASP A 61 -4.11 -13.09 4.08
C ASP A 61 -4.99 -13.82 5.12
N SER A 62 -5.57 -13.08 6.06
CA SER A 62 -6.52 -13.58 7.05
C SER A 62 -7.98 -13.39 6.61
N GLY A 63 -8.21 -12.81 5.42
CA GLY A 63 -9.53 -12.56 4.85
C GLY A 63 -10.19 -11.27 5.34
N ASN A 64 -9.44 -10.37 5.99
CA ASN A 64 -9.94 -9.08 6.43
C ASN A 64 -9.73 -7.99 5.36
N LEU A 65 -10.52 -6.93 5.47
CA LEU A 65 -10.33 -5.67 4.75
C LEU A 65 -9.98 -4.58 5.75
N ASN A 66 -8.83 -3.96 5.57
CA ASN A 66 -8.35 -2.85 6.38
C ASN A 66 -8.53 -1.54 5.61
N LEU A 67 -8.92 -0.47 6.31
CA LEU A 67 -8.93 0.88 5.77
C LEU A 67 -7.56 1.50 6.00
N TRP A 68 -6.97 2.02 4.94
CA TRP A 68 -5.75 2.80 5.02
C TRP A 68 -6.03 4.22 4.56
N ASP A 69 -5.73 5.17 5.43
CA ASP A 69 -5.69 6.60 5.13
C ASP A 69 -4.23 7.05 5.22
N SER A 70 -3.72 7.63 4.14
CA SER A 70 -2.38 8.23 4.12
C SER A 70 -2.27 9.48 4.99
N GLN A 71 -3.40 10.09 5.36
CA GLN A 71 -3.45 11.35 6.10
C GLN A 71 -3.48 11.19 7.62
N GLY A 72 -3.61 9.96 8.14
CA GLY A 72 -3.57 9.64 9.58
C GLY A 72 -4.85 9.05 10.12
#